data_AF-A0A0F9Q462-F1
#
_entry.id   AF-A0A0F9Q462-F1
#
_cell.length_a   1.000
_cell.length_b   1.000
_cell.length_c   1.000
_cell.angle_alpha   90.00
_cell.angle_beta   90.00
_cell.angle_gamma   90.00
#
_symmetry.space_group_name_H-M   'P 1'
#
loop_
_entity.id
_entity.type
_entity.pdbx_description
1 polymer ?
#
loop_
_entity_poly.entity_id
_entity_poly.type
_entity_poly.pdbx_seq_one_letter_code
_entity_poly.pdbx_strand_id
1 'polypeptide(L)'
;MNLVLSDKIYVVSNGKNKEDVFLRYLKYLNEHIKGFPNTSIKIKKLREFDKRFEIVIESPEEVFISSLLKKEIGVIREFKDIKEGEIYKGTMVDVKKVGFGIFMDCAIMNPKTDVLLNLHTLRDQLCKGCEKSLKEIIDGYNFIDHFPGYIKITKIDRENFNVQGEFAPYSLNIFKKILDENIEAVFMSGETKGQFKKIILRKGHFRDIISIKRFGFLENLVLLKKGSDAPGIIAHIGKKLENCKLSALRPKRIRRLFN
;
A
#
# COMPACT_ATOMS: atom_id res chain seq x y z
N MET A 1 -8.35 -22.07 -12.10
CA MET A 1 -7.28 -21.15 -12.62
C MET A 1 -6.27 -20.72 -11.53
N ASN A 2 -4.97 -20.55 -11.85
CA ASN A 2 -3.93 -20.07 -10.92
C ASN A 2 -3.67 -18.55 -11.04
N LEU A 3 -3.45 -17.87 -9.92
CA LEU A 3 -3.03 -16.45 -9.87
C LEU A 3 -1.97 -16.21 -8.81
N VAL A 4 -1.11 -15.22 -9.03
CA VAL A 4 -0.24 -14.66 -7.98
C VAL A 4 -0.68 -13.24 -7.68
N LEU A 5 -1.22 -13.02 -6.48
CA LEU A 5 -1.76 -11.73 -6.07
C LEU A 5 -0.64 -10.73 -5.73
N SER A 6 -0.89 -9.43 -5.90
CA SER A 6 0.14 -8.40 -5.69
C SER A 6 0.40 -8.05 -4.23
N ASP A 7 -0.52 -8.38 -3.31
CA ASP A 7 -0.35 -8.15 -1.87
C ASP A 7 0.93 -8.85 -1.37
N LYS A 8 1.73 -8.12 -0.60
CA LYS A 8 3.01 -8.59 -0.07
C LYS A 8 2.89 -8.86 1.42
N ILE A 9 3.44 -9.99 1.87
CA ILE A 9 3.39 -10.40 3.27
C ILE A 9 4.72 -10.06 3.94
N TYR A 10 4.74 -8.99 4.74
CA TYR A 10 5.96 -8.50 5.39
C TYR A 10 6.27 -9.19 6.72
N VAL A 11 5.23 -9.56 7.46
CA VAL A 11 5.34 -10.14 8.80
C VAL A 11 5.01 -11.62 8.69
N VAL A 12 6.04 -12.47 8.65
CA VAL A 12 5.92 -13.90 8.89
C VAL A 12 6.93 -14.24 9.99
N SER A 13 6.49 -14.17 11.25
CA SER A 13 7.26 -14.78 12.34
C SER A 13 7.02 -16.30 12.33
N ASN A 14 8.05 -17.05 12.72
CA ASN A 14 8.10 -18.52 12.64
C ASN A 14 6.91 -19.22 13.35
N GLY A 15 6.48 -20.35 12.77
CA GLY A 15 5.52 -21.28 13.38
C GLY A 15 4.07 -20.76 13.42
N LYS A 16 3.51 -20.62 14.63
CA LYS A 16 2.08 -20.34 14.91
C LYS A 16 1.53 -19.08 14.21
N ASN A 17 2.37 -18.09 13.89
CA ASN A 17 1.95 -16.89 13.17
C ASN A 17 1.76 -17.10 11.66
N LYS A 18 2.38 -18.12 11.05
CA LYS A 18 2.26 -18.38 9.61
C LYS A 18 0.87 -18.92 9.25
N GLU A 19 0.36 -19.89 10.00
CA GLU A 19 -0.99 -20.43 9.80
C GLU A 19 -2.08 -19.36 9.99
N ASP A 20 -1.93 -18.52 11.02
CA ASP A 20 -2.83 -17.41 11.28
C ASP A 20 -2.84 -16.39 10.13
N VAL A 21 -1.68 -16.07 9.54
CA VAL A 21 -1.61 -15.21 8.35
C VAL A 21 -2.33 -15.83 7.15
N PHE A 22 -2.17 -17.14 6.91
CA PHE A 22 -2.88 -17.83 5.82
C PHE A 22 -4.39 -17.81 6.03
N LEU A 23 -4.87 -18.12 7.24
CA LEU A 23 -6.29 -18.08 7.57
C LEU A 23 -6.89 -16.68 7.42
N ARG A 24 -6.18 -15.65 7.91
CA ARG A 24 -6.58 -14.25 7.76
C ARG A 24 -6.60 -13.81 6.30
N TYR A 25 -5.61 -14.26 5.51
CA TYR A 25 -5.56 -13.94 4.08
C TYR A 25 -6.70 -14.62 3.33
N LEU A 26 -6.95 -15.90 3.59
CA LEU A 26 -8.08 -16.62 2.99
C LEU A 26 -9.42 -15.97 3.33
N LYS A 27 -9.62 -15.55 4.59
CA LYS A 27 -10.80 -14.76 4.99
C LYS A 27 -10.90 -13.46 4.20
N TYR A 28 -9.79 -12.76 4.01
CA TYR A 28 -9.73 -11.54 3.22
C TYR A 28 -10.09 -11.79 1.74
N LEU A 29 -9.62 -12.88 1.12
CA LEU A 29 -10.02 -13.27 -0.23
C LEU A 29 -11.52 -13.58 -0.32
N ASN A 30 -12.04 -14.30 0.68
CA ASN A 30 -13.46 -14.65 0.75
C ASN A 30 -14.37 -13.41 0.95
N GLU A 31 -13.88 -12.32 1.55
CA GLU A 31 -14.61 -11.04 1.59
C GLU A 31 -14.88 -10.48 0.19
N HIS A 32 -13.97 -10.69 -0.76
CA HIS A 32 -14.10 -10.20 -2.15
C HIS A 32 -15.03 -11.06 -3.01
N ILE A 33 -15.18 -12.35 -2.68
CA ILE A 33 -15.99 -13.30 -3.46
C ILE A 33 -17.28 -13.73 -2.76
N LYS A 34 -17.70 -13.02 -1.70
CA LYS A 34 -18.87 -13.39 -0.87
C LYS A 34 -20.18 -13.57 -1.65
N GLY A 35 -20.31 -12.97 -2.83
CA GLY A 35 -21.47 -13.10 -3.72
C GLY A 35 -21.49 -14.37 -4.58
N PHE A 36 -20.47 -15.24 -4.52
CA PHE A 36 -20.30 -16.38 -5.42
C PHE A 36 -20.25 -17.70 -4.63
N PRO A 37 -21.40 -18.30 -4.29
CA PRO A 37 -21.47 -19.44 -3.37
C PRO A 37 -20.76 -20.70 -3.90
N ASN A 38 -20.66 -20.86 -5.22
CA ASN A 38 -19.99 -21.99 -5.87
C ASN A 38 -18.52 -21.70 -6.20
N THR A 39 -17.90 -20.74 -5.51
CA THR A 39 -16.49 -20.39 -5.69
C THR A 39 -15.68 -20.77 -4.46
N SER A 40 -14.58 -21.48 -4.67
CA SER A 40 -13.58 -21.74 -3.65
C SER A 40 -12.22 -21.19 -4.06
N ILE A 41 -11.50 -20.64 -3.07
CA ILE A 41 -10.13 -20.17 -3.25
C ILE A 41 -9.24 -20.98 -2.31
N LYS A 42 -8.14 -21.51 -2.83
CA LYS A 42 -7.11 -22.21 -2.05
C LYS A 42 -5.79 -21.46 -2.20
N ILE A 43 -5.09 -21.26 -1.09
CA ILE A 43 -3.73 -20.74 -1.11
C ILE A 43 -2.80 -21.91 -1.41
N LYS A 44 -2.08 -21.85 -2.53
CA LYS A 44 -1.12 -22.89 -2.93
C LYS A 44 0.19 -22.74 -2.18
N LYS A 45 0.74 -21.52 -2.14
CA LYS A 45 1.95 -21.21 -1.37
C LYS A 45 2.15 -19.71 -1.19
N LEU A 46 2.95 -19.35 -0.19
CA LEU A 46 3.60 -18.05 -0.09
C LEU A 46 4.96 -18.16 -0.80
N ARG A 47 5.17 -17.40 -1.89
CA ARG A 47 6.42 -17.41 -2.67
C ARG A 47 7.55 -16.80 -1.84
N GLU A 48 8.73 -17.42 -1.86
CA GLU A 48 9.81 -17.02 -0.96
C GLU A 48 10.54 -15.74 -1.39
N PHE A 49 10.67 -15.51 -2.70
CA PHE A 49 11.49 -14.44 -3.27
C PHE A 49 10.79 -13.07 -3.32
N ASP A 50 9.46 -13.05 -3.37
CA ASP A 50 8.68 -11.81 -3.42
C ASP A 50 7.64 -11.69 -2.28
N LYS A 51 7.48 -12.74 -1.48
CA LYS A 51 6.55 -12.83 -0.35
C LYS A 51 5.09 -12.58 -0.76
N ARG A 52 4.70 -13.08 -1.94
CA ARG A 52 3.31 -13.00 -2.47
C ARG A 52 2.62 -14.36 -2.48
N PHE A 53 1.31 -14.35 -2.33
CA PHE A 53 0.51 -15.57 -2.36
C PHE A 53 0.21 -16.01 -3.80
N GLU A 54 0.51 -17.28 -4.08
CA GLU A 54 -0.04 -18.01 -5.23
C GLU A 54 -1.31 -18.72 -4.79
N ILE A 55 -2.41 -18.51 -5.52
CA ILE A 55 -3.73 -19.04 -5.23
C ILE A 55 -4.28 -19.85 -6.41
N VAL A 56 -5.17 -20.76 -6.10
CA VAL A 56 -6.00 -21.50 -7.05
C VAL A 56 -7.45 -21.10 -6.82
N ILE A 57 -8.14 -20.74 -7.91
CA ILE A 57 -9.57 -20.47 -7.93
C ILE A 57 -10.25 -21.66 -8.59
N GLU A 58 -11.26 -22.19 -7.92
CA GLU A 58 -12.18 -23.24 -8.42
C GLU A 58 -13.59 -22.64 -8.43
N SER A 59 -14.15 -22.41 -9.61
CA SER A 59 -15.45 -21.75 -9.78
C SER A 59 -16.07 -22.06 -11.15
N PRO A 60 -17.41 -22.10 -11.29
CA PRO A 60 -18.05 -22.04 -12.60
C PRO A 60 -17.76 -20.73 -13.36
N GLU A 61 -17.41 -19.65 -12.66
CA GLU A 61 -17.20 -18.30 -13.19
C GLU A 61 -15.73 -17.84 -13.10
N GLU A 62 -14.76 -18.74 -13.29
CA GLU A 62 -13.34 -18.48 -13.01
C GLU A 62 -12.80 -17.19 -13.65
N VAL A 63 -13.19 -16.90 -14.90
CA VAL A 63 -12.73 -15.72 -15.65
C VAL A 63 -13.21 -14.42 -15.01
N PHE A 64 -14.45 -14.42 -14.51
CA PHE A 64 -15.02 -13.26 -13.83
C PHE A 64 -14.34 -13.05 -12.48
N ILE A 65 -14.22 -14.11 -11.66
CA ILE A 65 -13.55 -14.06 -10.36
C ILE A 65 -12.08 -13.63 -10.50
N SER A 66 -11.40 -14.13 -11.54
CA SER A 66 -10.05 -13.69 -11.92
C SER A 66 -9.97 -12.19 -12.09
N SER A 67 -10.86 -11.66 -12.92
CA SER A 67 -10.90 -10.25 -13.30
C SER A 67 -11.25 -9.36 -12.10
N LEU A 68 -12.16 -9.81 -11.24
CA LEU A 68 -12.52 -9.15 -10.00
C LEU A 68 -11.31 -9.04 -9.06
N LEU A 69 -10.63 -10.15 -8.76
CA LEU A 69 -9.47 -10.14 -7.86
C LEU A 69 -8.29 -9.35 -8.45
N LYS A 70 -8.06 -9.43 -9.77
CA LYS A 70 -7.07 -8.61 -10.48
C LYS A 70 -7.34 -7.11 -10.32
N LYS A 71 -8.61 -6.70 -10.31
CA LYS A 71 -9.01 -5.30 -10.14
C LYS A 71 -8.92 -4.84 -8.69
N GLU A 72 -9.46 -5.61 -7.76
CA GLU A 72 -9.58 -5.20 -6.35
C GLU A 72 -8.27 -5.36 -5.55
N ILE A 73 -7.52 -6.42 -5.83
CA ILE A 73 -6.28 -6.74 -5.12
C ILE A 73 -5.06 -6.36 -5.95
N GLY A 74 -5.07 -6.77 -7.22
CA GLY A 74 -3.93 -6.76 -8.12
C GLY A 74 -3.28 -8.14 -8.22
N VAL A 75 -2.53 -8.35 -9.31
CA VAL A 75 -1.70 -9.55 -9.53
C VAL A 75 -0.33 -9.13 -10.00
N ILE A 76 0.65 -10.03 -9.95
CA ILE A 76 1.96 -9.76 -10.54
C ILE A 76 1.83 -9.44 -12.04
N ARG A 77 2.80 -8.70 -12.58
CA ARG A 77 2.93 -8.45 -14.02
C ARG A 77 4.29 -8.87 -14.48
N GLU A 78 4.37 -9.44 -15.68
CA GLU A 78 5.68 -9.63 -16.29
C GLU A 78 6.20 -8.27 -16.76
N PHE A 79 7.51 -8.05 -16.61
CA PHE A 79 8.15 -6.83 -17.05
C PHE A 79 7.82 -6.57 -18.52
N LYS A 80 7.88 -7.59 -19.38
CA LYS A 80 7.56 -7.45 -20.82
C LYS A 80 6.14 -6.93 -21.10
N ASP A 81 5.20 -7.15 -20.18
CA ASP A 81 3.78 -6.82 -20.39
C ASP A 81 3.39 -5.42 -19.89
N ILE A 82 4.24 -4.76 -19.09
CA ILE A 82 3.94 -3.40 -18.61
C ILE A 82 4.03 -2.39 -19.75
N LYS A 83 3.14 -1.38 -19.75
CA LYS A 83 3.11 -0.31 -20.74
C LYS A 83 3.15 1.07 -20.09
N GLU A 84 3.70 2.03 -20.82
CA GLU A 84 3.63 3.44 -20.44
C GLU A 84 2.17 3.91 -20.42
N GLY A 85 1.84 4.78 -19.48
CA GLY A 85 0.49 5.26 -19.23
C GLY A 85 -0.38 4.34 -18.37
N GLU A 86 -0.05 3.06 -18.22
CA GLU A 86 -0.77 2.15 -17.34
C GLU A 86 -0.49 2.44 -15.87
N ILE A 87 -1.47 2.10 -15.02
CA ILE A 87 -1.42 2.41 -13.59
C ILE A 87 -1.39 1.11 -12.79
N TYR A 88 -0.41 1.03 -11.90
CA TYR A 88 -0.19 -0.11 -11.04
C TYR A 88 -0.26 0.29 -9.57
N LYS A 89 -0.83 -0.59 -8.77
CA LYS A 89 -0.75 -0.47 -7.31
C LYS A 89 0.63 -0.96 -6.86
N GLY A 90 1.27 -0.20 -6.00
CA GLY A 90 2.55 -0.56 -5.40
C GLY A 90 2.69 -0.06 -3.98
N THR A 91 3.81 -0.42 -3.38
CA THR A 91 4.19 0.01 -2.03
C THR A 91 5.61 0.51 -2.00
N MET A 92 5.87 1.59 -1.26
CA MET A 92 7.22 2.14 -1.13
C MET A 92 8.19 1.10 -0.56
N VAL A 93 9.39 1.07 -1.11
CA VAL A 93 10.50 0.24 -0.63
C VAL A 93 11.75 1.10 -0.50
N ASP A 94 12.65 0.70 0.40
CA ASP A 94 13.96 1.33 0.57
C ASP A 94 13.89 2.84 0.85
N VAL A 95 12.86 3.26 1.58
CA VAL A 95 12.65 4.67 1.94
C VAL A 95 13.81 5.14 2.81
N LYS A 96 14.40 6.30 2.47
CA LYS A 96 15.61 6.89 3.10
C LYS A 96 16.94 6.17 2.77
N LYS A 97 16.97 5.18 1.87
CA LYS A 97 18.23 4.51 1.47
C LYS A 97 18.97 5.21 0.33
N VAL A 98 18.27 6.00 -0.49
CA VAL A 98 18.84 6.77 -1.60
C VAL A 98 18.41 8.23 -1.56
N GLY A 99 19.12 9.11 -2.27
CA GLY A 99 18.87 10.56 -2.28
C GLY A 99 18.10 11.10 -3.50
N PHE A 100 17.92 10.30 -4.55
CA PHE A 100 17.47 10.77 -5.87
C PHE A 100 16.00 10.42 -6.22
N GLY A 101 15.31 9.64 -5.40
CA GLY A 101 13.91 9.29 -5.61
C GLY A 101 13.38 8.27 -4.61
N ILE A 102 12.14 7.82 -4.82
CA ILE A 102 11.47 6.78 -4.05
C ILE A 102 11.21 5.59 -4.97
N PHE A 103 11.49 4.38 -4.51
CA PHE A 103 11.16 3.16 -5.23
C PHE A 103 9.83 2.59 -4.79
N MET A 104 9.06 2.08 -5.74
CA MET A 104 7.75 1.47 -5.54
C MET A 104 7.74 0.03 -6.06
N ASP A 105 7.51 -0.94 -5.18
CA ASP A 105 7.27 -2.34 -5.57
C ASP A 105 5.85 -2.45 -6.13
N CYS A 106 5.73 -2.42 -7.45
CA CYS A 106 4.47 -2.54 -8.21
C CYS A 106 4.16 -3.98 -8.66
N ALA A 107 4.78 -4.98 -8.02
CA ALA A 107 4.63 -6.40 -8.38
C ALA A 107 5.03 -6.75 -9.82
N ILE A 108 6.02 -6.03 -10.37
CA ILE A 108 6.61 -6.30 -11.70
C ILE A 108 7.70 -7.35 -11.54
N MET A 109 7.63 -8.41 -12.34
CA MET A 109 8.42 -9.63 -12.22
C MET A 109 9.01 -10.05 -13.56
N ASN A 110 10.05 -10.89 -13.52
CA ASN A 110 10.73 -11.44 -14.69
C ASN A 110 11.27 -10.37 -15.68
N PRO A 111 12.29 -9.58 -15.27
CA PRO A 111 12.94 -9.58 -13.95
C PRO A 111 12.14 -8.77 -12.92
N LYS A 112 12.48 -8.96 -11.63
CA LYS A 112 11.89 -8.14 -10.57
C LYS A 112 12.38 -6.70 -10.73
N THR A 113 11.44 -5.77 -10.87
CA THR A 113 11.74 -4.35 -11.10
C THR A 113 10.85 -3.47 -10.23
N ASP A 114 11.46 -2.55 -9.48
CA ASP A 114 10.74 -1.51 -8.75
C ASP A 114 10.65 -0.24 -9.60
N VAL A 115 9.56 0.52 -9.44
CA VAL A 115 9.32 1.75 -10.20
C VAL A 115 9.93 2.94 -9.46
N LEU A 116 10.79 3.69 -10.13
CA LEU A 116 11.41 4.90 -9.59
C LEU A 116 10.49 6.12 -9.77
N LEU A 117 10.13 6.74 -8.64
CA LEU A 117 9.62 8.10 -8.60
C LEU A 117 10.80 9.04 -8.37
N ASN A 118 11.32 9.64 -9.44
CA ASN A 118 12.49 10.49 -9.34
C ASN A 118 12.18 11.80 -8.58
N LEU A 119 13.21 12.45 -8.04
CA LEU A 119 13.06 13.65 -7.21
C LEU A 119 12.36 14.80 -7.93
N HIS A 120 12.60 14.98 -9.24
CA HIS A 120 11.92 15.99 -10.04
C HIS A 120 10.41 15.77 -10.04
N THR A 121 9.97 14.56 -10.39
CA THR A 121 8.55 14.16 -10.39
C THR A 121 7.91 14.35 -9.02
N LEU A 122 8.62 13.98 -7.95
CA LEU A 122 8.14 14.17 -6.58
C LEU A 122 7.97 15.65 -6.23
N ARG A 123 8.90 16.52 -6.61
CA ARG A 123 8.79 17.97 -6.38
C ARG A 123 7.59 18.55 -7.11
N ASP A 124 7.39 18.18 -8.36
CA ASP A 124 6.25 18.66 -9.15
C ASP A 124 4.93 18.24 -8.53
N GLN A 125 4.78 16.94 -8.22
CA GLN A 125 3.51 16.38 -7.75
C GLN A 125 3.21 16.69 -6.27
N LEU A 126 4.23 16.74 -5.42
CA LEU A 126 4.06 16.78 -3.97
C LEU A 126 4.51 18.10 -3.32
N CYS A 127 5.23 18.95 -4.05
CA CYS A 127 5.80 20.20 -3.53
C CYS A 127 5.46 21.42 -4.39
N LYS A 128 4.57 21.29 -5.39
CA LYS A 128 4.23 22.36 -6.34
C LYS A 128 5.45 22.91 -7.10
N GLY A 129 6.43 22.04 -7.38
CA GLY A 129 7.67 22.39 -8.06
C GLY A 129 8.72 23.07 -7.17
N CYS A 130 8.45 23.31 -5.88
CA CYS A 130 9.43 23.89 -4.97
C CYS A 130 10.69 23.00 -4.84
N GLU A 131 11.84 23.64 -4.73
CA GLU A 131 13.13 22.95 -4.60
C GLU A 131 13.27 22.34 -3.20
N LYS A 132 12.81 21.10 -3.06
CA LYS A 132 12.90 20.31 -1.83
C LYS A 132 13.83 19.12 -1.99
N SER A 133 14.69 18.87 -1.03
CA SER A 133 15.45 17.62 -0.96
C SER A 133 14.50 16.44 -0.79
N LEU A 134 14.91 15.25 -1.23
CA LEU A 134 14.13 14.04 -1.01
C LEU A 134 13.82 13.81 0.48
N LYS A 135 14.78 14.13 1.35
CA LYS A 135 14.61 14.03 2.81
C LYS A 135 13.47 14.92 3.30
N GLU A 136 13.40 16.17 2.85
CA GLU A 136 12.30 17.06 3.19
C GLU A 136 10.95 16.50 2.74
N ILE A 137 10.87 15.95 1.51
CA ILE A 137 9.63 15.33 1.00
C ILE A 137 9.21 14.15 1.87
N ILE A 138 10.15 13.22 2.14
CA ILE A 138 9.92 12.05 2.98
C ILE A 138 9.48 12.49 4.38
N ASP A 139 10.11 13.49 4.98
CA ASP A 139 9.76 13.96 6.32
C ASP A 139 8.46 14.79 6.32
N GLY A 140 8.13 15.50 5.24
CA GLY A 140 6.91 16.29 5.13
C GLY A 140 5.66 15.41 5.05
N TYR A 141 5.71 14.38 4.20
CA TYR A 141 4.67 13.35 4.10
C TYR A 141 4.84 12.22 5.11
N ASN A 142 5.94 12.20 5.87
CA ASN A 142 6.29 11.12 6.77
C ASN A 142 6.24 9.74 6.09
N PHE A 143 6.78 9.66 4.86
CA PHE A 143 6.83 8.42 4.11
C PHE A 143 7.74 7.39 4.80
N ILE A 144 7.30 6.14 4.73
CA ILE A 144 7.95 4.98 5.31
C ILE A 144 7.81 3.81 4.34
N ASP A 145 8.60 2.75 4.52
CA ASP A 145 8.39 1.54 3.71
C ASP A 145 6.95 1.03 3.86
N HIS A 146 6.50 0.38 2.80
CA HIS A 146 5.18 -0.20 2.61
C HIS A 146 4.06 0.83 2.41
N PHE A 147 4.35 2.13 2.45
CA PHE A 147 3.34 3.14 2.17
C PHE A 147 2.76 2.92 0.76
N PRO A 148 1.43 2.69 0.63
CA PRO A 148 0.83 2.30 -0.62
C PRO A 148 0.62 3.50 -1.53
N GLY A 149 0.75 3.27 -2.82
CA GLY A 149 0.46 4.26 -3.83
C GLY A 149 0.11 3.58 -5.13
N TYR A 150 -0.71 4.23 -5.91
CA TYR A 150 -0.92 3.88 -7.30
C TYR A 150 -0.06 4.75 -8.18
N ILE A 151 0.68 4.09 -9.07
CA ILE A 151 1.77 4.65 -9.84
C ILE A 151 1.46 4.46 -11.32
N LYS A 152 1.45 5.56 -12.05
CA LYS A 152 1.36 5.55 -13.51
C LYS A 152 2.78 5.39 -14.06
N ILE A 153 2.98 4.44 -14.96
CA ILE A 153 4.26 4.24 -15.64
C ILE A 153 4.46 5.37 -16.65
N THR A 154 5.61 6.04 -16.57
CA THR A 154 5.92 7.19 -17.44
C THR A 154 7.04 6.90 -18.43
N LYS A 155 7.95 5.98 -18.08
CA LYS A 155 9.05 5.57 -18.97
C LYS A 155 9.47 4.14 -18.68
N ILE A 156 9.71 3.35 -19.73
CA ILE A 156 10.26 2.00 -19.61
C ILE A 156 11.56 1.89 -20.41
N ASP A 157 12.65 1.62 -19.72
CA ASP A 157 13.94 1.24 -20.33
C ASP A 157 14.06 -0.28 -20.30
N ARG A 158 13.89 -0.89 -21.47
CA ARG A 158 13.91 -2.35 -21.66
C ARG A 158 15.30 -2.95 -21.59
N GLU A 159 16.33 -2.19 -21.93
CA GLU A 159 17.71 -2.67 -21.97
C GLU A 159 18.27 -2.79 -20.56
N ASN A 160 18.03 -1.77 -19.72
CA ASN A 160 18.54 -1.71 -18.36
C ASN A 160 17.53 -2.19 -17.30
N PHE A 161 16.36 -2.67 -17.72
CA PHE A 161 15.25 -3.07 -16.84
C PHE A 161 14.83 -1.97 -15.84
N ASN A 162 14.88 -0.72 -16.26
CA ASN A 162 14.53 0.43 -15.43
C ASN A 162 13.12 0.93 -15.77
N VAL A 163 12.35 1.25 -14.75
CA VAL A 163 10.98 1.78 -14.91
C VAL A 163 10.85 3.05 -14.09
N GLN A 164 10.36 4.11 -14.73
CA GLN A 164 10.00 5.35 -14.04
C GLN A 164 8.49 5.50 -14.00
N GLY A 165 8.02 6.20 -12.98
CA GLY A 165 6.61 6.49 -12.83
C GLY A 165 6.35 7.75 -12.03
N GLU A 166 5.08 8.04 -11.88
CA GLU A 166 4.55 9.17 -11.12
C GLU A 166 3.35 8.71 -10.29
N PHE A 167 3.01 9.42 -9.22
CA PHE A 167 1.76 9.13 -8.51
C PHE A 167 0.57 9.36 -9.45
N ALA A 168 -0.31 8.38 -9.53
CA ALA A 168 -1.58 8.53 -10.22
C ALA A 168 -2.50 9.53 -9.49
N PRO A 169 -3.45 10.18 -10.18
CA PRO A 169 -4.29 11.23 -9.60
C PRO A 169 -5.02 10.82 -8.31
N TYR A 170 -5.45 9.58 -8.20
CA TYR A 170 -6.18 9.08 -7.04
C TYR A 170 -5.29 8.77 -5.82
N SER A 171 -3.98 8.60 -6.00
CA SER A 171 -3.00 8.66 -4.91
C SER A 171 -2.88 10.10 -4.39
N LEU A 172 -2.73 11.06 -5.31
CA LEU A 172 -2.62 12.48 -4.98
C LEU A 172 -3.88 13.03 -4.31
N ASN A 173 -5.07 12.58 -4.73
CA ASN A 173 -6.35 12.98 -4.14
C ASN A 173 -6.45 12.68 -2.64
N ILE A 174 -5.70 11.70 -2.14
CA ILE A 174 -5.67 11.37 -0.70
C ILE A 174 -4.92 12.45 0.07
N PHE A 175 -3.76 12.88 -0.45
CA PHE A 175 -3.01 13.98 0.12
C PHE A 175 -3.76 15.30 -0.01
N LYS A 176 -4.40 15.54 -1.15
CA LYS A 176 -5.27 16.69 -1.37
C LYS A 176 -6.41 16.75 -0.35
N LYS A 177 -7.14 15.65 -0.14
CA LYS A 177 -8.21 15.58 0.88
C LYS A 177 -7.70 15.93 2.28
N ILE A 178 -6.54 15.39 2.68
CA ILE A 178 -5.89 15.69 3.96
C ILE A 178 -5.59 17.19 4.09
N LEU A 179 -5.05 17.81 3.04
CA LEU A 179 -4.70 19.23 3.01
C LEU A 179 -5.92 20.16 3.00
N ASP A 180 -6.93 19.84 2.17
CA ASP A 180 -8.11 20.65 1.93
C ASP A 180 -9.06 20.62 3.14
N GLU A 181 -9.30 19.44 3.71
CA GLU A 181 -10.15 19.27 4.90
C GLU A 181 -9.41 19.59 6.21
N ASN A 182 -8.09 19.80 6.13
CA ASN A 182 -7.21 20.04 7.28
C ASN A 182 -7.38 18.96 8.37
N ILE A 183 -7.36 17.70 7.95
CA ILE A 183 -7.47 16.51 8.80
C ILE A 183 -6.14 15.75 8.80
N GLU A 184 -5.84 15.03 9.89
CA GLU A 184 -4.68 14.14 9.94
C GLU A 184 -5.07 12.71 9.55
N ALA A 185 -4.08 11.89 9.20
CA ALA A 185 -4.29 10.48 8.92
C ALA A 185 -3.18 9.61 9.53
N VAL A 186 -3.55 8.39 9.93
CA VAL A 186 -2.62 7.36 10.36
C VAL A 186 -2.51 6.30 9.27
N PHE A 187 -1.32 6.15 8.72
CA PHE A 187 -0.97 4.99 7.91
C PHE A 187 -0.40 3.89 8.81
N MET A 188 -0.82 2.65 8.55
CA MET A 188 -0.29 1.46 9.19
C MET A 188 -0.05 0.36 8.15
N SER A 189 1.12 -0.27 8.24
CA SER A 189 1.44 -1.53 7.57
C SER A 189 1.85 -2.60 8.59
N GLY A 190 1.47 -3.85 8.34
CA GLY A 190 1.90 -5.03 9.12
C GLY A 190 0.77 -5.78 9.83
N GLU A 191 -0.44 -5.19 9.87
CA GLU A 191 -1.62 -5.82 10.46
C GLU A 191 -2.87 -5.61 9.61
N THR A 192 -3.83 -6.53 9.75
CA THR A 192 -5.08 -6.47 8.99
C THR A 192 -6.00 -5.34 9.46
N LYS A 193 -6.86 -4.84 8.57
CA LYS A 193 -7.93 -3.87 8.90
C LYS A 193 -8.72 -4.26 10.16
N GLY A 194 -9.04 -5.55 10.29
CA GLY A 194 -9.83 -6.08 11.40
C GLY A 194 -9.09 -5.98 12.73
N GLN A 195 -7.80 -6.34 12.76
CA GLN A 195 -6.98 -6.23 13.98
C GLN A 195 -6.76 -4.77 14.38
N PHE A 196 -6.46 -3.92 13.40
CA PHE A 196 -6.32 -2.49 13.66
C PHE A 196 -7.58 -1.86 14.23
N LYS A 197 -8.75 -2.15 13.64
CA LYS A 197 -10.05 -1.67 14.14
C LYS A 197 -10.29 -2.13 15.59
N LYS A 198 -9.94 -3.38 15.93
CA LYS A 198 -10.05 -3.90 17.31
C LYS A 198 -9.14 -3.12 18.27
N ILE A 199 -7.92 -2.80 17.86
CA ILE A 199 -6.96 -2.06 18.70
C ILE A 199 -7.43 -0.63 18.92
N ILE A 200 -7.86 0.07 17.87
CA ILE A 200 -8.43 1.42 18.00
C ILE A 200 -9.64 1.42 18.93
N LEU A 201 -10.57 0.46 18.77
CA LEU A 201 -11.75 0.36 19.62
C LEU A 201 -11.38 0.17 21.09
N ARG A 202 -10.49 -0.78 21.39
CA ARG A 202 -10.01 -1.05 22.76
C ARG A 202 -9.28 0.15 23.39
N LYS A 203 -8.69 1.01 22.56
CA LYS A 203 -7.94 2.20 22.99
C LYS A 203 -8.78 3.46 23.04
N GLY A 204 -10.08 3.37 22.77
CA GLY A 204 -11.02 4.49 22.88
C GLY A 204 -11.02 5.45 21.68
N HIS A 205 -10.23 5.20 20.64
CA HIS A 205 -10.08 6.10 19.49
C HIS A 205 -11.12 5.88 18.39
N PHE A 206 -12.16 5.08 18.63
CA PHE A 206 -13.19 4.83 17.60
C PHE A 206 -13.89 6.12 17.17
N ARG A 207 -14.12 7.04 18.11
CA ARG A 207 -14.75 8.34 17.83
C ARG A 207 -13.87 9.27 17.01
N ASP A 208 -12.56 9.06 16.98
CA ASP A 208 -11.59 9.85 16.21
C ASP A 208 -11.54 9.44 14.73
N ILE A 209 -12.10 8.27 14.35
CA ILE A 209 -12.02 7.77 12.98
C ILE A 209 -13.18 8.30 12.13
N ILE A 210 -12.86 8.88 10.98
CA ILE A 210 -13.82 9.15 9.89
C ILE A 210 -14.00 7.88 9.06
N SER A 211 -12.89 7.32 8.57
CA SER A 211 -12.91 6.14 7.71
C SER A 211 -11.59 5.37 7.76
N ILE A 212 -11.66 4.09 7.44
CA ILE A 212 -10.51 3.22 7.28
C ILE A 212 -10.48 2.71 5.85
N LYS A 213 -9.56 3.25 5.05
CA LYS A 213 -9.29 2.83 3.68
C LYS A 213 -8.27 1.69 3.70
N ARG A 214 -8.69 0.52 3.21
CA ARG A 214 -7.80 -0.63 3.00
C ARG A 214 -7.14 -0.44 1.63
N PHE A 215 -5.82 -0.41 1.58
CA PHE A 215 -5.10 -0.41 0.32
C PHE A 215 -4.75 -1.83 -0.08
N GLY A 216 -4.20 -2.64 0.82
CA GLY A 216 -4.00 -4.07 0.60
C GLY A 216 -4.29 -4.85 1.87
N PHE A 217 -3.82 -6.09 1.91
CA PHE A 217 -4.09 -6.96 3.05
C PHE A 217 -3.54 -6.41 4.38
N LEU A 218 -2.35 -5.80 4.35
CA LEU A 218 -1.66 -5.27 5.53
C LEU A 218 -1.56 -3.75 5.54
N GLU A 219 -1.88 -3.06 4.44
CA GLU A 219 -1.73 -1.61 4.29
C GLU A 219 -3.08 -0.92 4.49
N ASN A 220 -3.16 -0.10 5.54
CA ASN A 220 -4.38 0.59 5.92
C ASN A 220 -4.09 2.07 6.18
N LEU A 221 -4.97 2.94 5.69
CA LEU A 221 -4.95 4.37 5.96
C LEU A 221 -6.23 4.78 6.68
N VAL A 222 -6.07 5.53 7.75
CA VAL A 222 -7.14 5.90 8.65
C VAL A 222 -7.24 7.40 8.65
N LEU A 223 -8.34 7.92 8.11
CA LEU A 223 -8.61 9.35 8.13
C LEU A 223 -9.24 9.70 9.48
N LEU A 224 -8.67 10.69 10.16
CA LEU A 224 -9.11 11.11 11.47
C LEU A 224 -10.04 12.32 11.39
N LYS A 225 -10.87 12.50 12.41
CA LYS A 225 -11.69 13.69 12.56
C LYS A 225 -10.81 14.92 12.76
N LYS A 226 -11.33 16.07 12.35
CA LYS A 226 -10.68 17.36 12.59
C LYS A 226 -10.46 17.55 14.09
N GLY A 227 -9.24 17.94 14.47
CA GLY A 227 -8.83 18.12 15.86
C GLY A 227 -8.26 16.87 16.54
N SER A 228 -8.37 15.68 15.94
CA SER A 228 -7.65 14.49 16.42
C SER A 228 -6.13 14.60 16.13
N ASP A 229 -5.32 13.99 16.99
CA ASP A 229 -3.85 14.02 16.91
C ASP A 229 -3.30 12.66 16.47
N ALA A 230 -2.85 12.55 15.21
CA ALA A 230 -2.33 11.29 14.68
C ALA A 230 -1.10 10.78 15.45
N PRO A 231 -0.08 11.62 15.77
CA PRO A 231 1.03 11.24 16.65
C PRO A 231 0.60 10.68 18.01
N GLY A 232 -0.33 11.33 18.71
CA GLY A 232 -0.84 10.88 20.00
C GLY A 232 -1.57 9.54 19.92
N ILE A 233 -2.39 9.35 18.88
CA ILE A 233 -3.03 8.04 18.61
C ILE A 233 -1.97 6.97 18.37
N ILE A 234 -0.98 7.24 17.51
CA ILE A 234 0.14 6.33 17.23
C ILE A 234 0.88 5.96 18.52
N ALA A 235 1.20 6.92 19.38
CA ALA A 235 1.87 6.68 20.64
C ALA A 235 1.04 5.77 21.57
N HIS A 236 -0.28 5.94 21.59
CA HIS A 236 -1.16 5.17 22.45
C HIS A 236 -1.40 3.72 21.96
N ILE A 237 -1.44 3.50 20.63
CA ILE A 237 -1.66 2.18 20.04
C ILE A 237 -0.37 1.43 19.70
N GLY A 238 0.76 2.13 19.52
CA GLY A 238 2.01 1.58 18.99
C GLY A 238 2.57 0.43 19.81
N LYS A 239 2.44 0.46 21.14
CA LYS A 239 2.85 -0.63 22.05
C LYS A 239 2.12 -1.96 21.80
N LYS A 240 0.98 -1.95 21.09
CA LYS A 240 0.24 -3.17 20.71
C LYS A 240 0.47 -3.56 19.25
N LEU A 241 1.29 -2.80 18.53
CA LEU A 241 1.57 -2.92 17.10
C LEU A 241 3.09 -2.92 16.86
N GLU A 242 3.85 -3.63 17.70
CA GLU A 242 5.33 -3.61 17.69
C GLU A 242 5.93 -4.05 16.35
N ASN A 243 5.24 -4.92 15.61
CA ASN A 243 5.66 -5.39 14.29
C ASN A 243 5.10 -4.55 13.12
N CYS A 244 4.40 -3.45 13.41
CA CYS A 244 3.82 -2.58 12.38
C CYS A 244 4.68 -1.35 12.12
N LYS A 245 4.65 -0.91 10.87
CA LYS A 245 5.13 0.41 10.48
C LYS A 245 3.97 1.40 10.58
N LEU A 246 4.17 2.49 11.33
CA LEU A 246 3.17 3.53 11.56
C LEU A 246 3.68 4.88 11.04
N SER A 247 2.82 5.63 10.37
CA SER A 247 3.11 6.99 9.93
C SER A 247 1.91 7.90 10.16
N ALA A 248 2.19 9.15 10.54
CA ALA A 248 1.22 10.23 10.62
C ALA A 248 1.37 11.16 9.42
N LEU A 249 0.32 11.27 8.60
CA LEU A 249 0.17 12.31 7.58
C LEU A 249 -0.44 13.54 8.24
N ARG A 250 0.28 14.66 8.17
CA ARG A 250 -0.12 15.88 8.89
C ARG A 250 -0.13 17.08 7.93
N PRO A 251 -1.27 17.78 7.76
CA PRO A 251 -1.36 18.91 6.84
C PRO A 251 -0.30 19.98 7.12
N LYS A 252 -0.04 20.27 8.41
CA LYS A 252 0.98 21.25 8.83
C LYS A 252 2.40 20.89 8.36
N ARG A 253 2.75 19.59 8.31
CA ARG A 253 4.07 19.15 7.81
C ARG A 253 4.14 19.23 6.29
N ILE A 254 3.11 18.75 5.61
CA ILE A 254 3.04 18.75 4.14
C ILE A 254 3.08 20.18 3.58
N ARG A 255 2.34 21.12 4.17
CA ARG A 255 2.31 22.52 3.71
C ARG A 255 3.67 23.23 3.76
N ARG A 256 4.62 22.78 4.59
CA ARG A 256 5.99 23.33 4.63
C ARG A 256 6.79 23.03 3.36
N LEU A 257 6.32 22.09 2.54
CA LEU A 257 6.95 21.74 1.27
C LEU A 257 6.59 22.70 0.13
N PHE A 258 5.59 23.56 0.33
CA PHE A 258 5.10 24.50 -0.70
C PHE A 258 5.75 25.88 -0.64
N ASN A 259 6.74 26.05 0.24
CA ASN A 259 7.46 27.30 0.47
C ASN A 259 8.95 27.05 0.33
#